data_AF-A0A1M6KMR2-F1
#
_entry.id   AF-A0A1M6KMR2-F1
#
_cell.length_a   1.000
_cell.length_b   1.000
_cell.length_c   1.000
_cell.angle_alpha   90.00
_cell.angle_beta   90.00
_cell.angle_gamma   90.00
#
_symmetry.space_group_name_H-M   'P 1'
#
loop_
_entity.id
_entity.type
_entity.pdbx_description
1 polymer ?
#
loop_
_entity_poly.entity_id
_entity_poly.type
_entity_poly.pdbx_seq_one_letter_code
_entity_poly.pdbx_strand_id
1 'polypeptide(L)'
;MIKDKDIGQKVLQMYQQGYSRRAIQDMLKVSEALVSRYLTKAGYRARSAPITVEQIDYIEDSYSSGLSINQIAVNFGISQYAVQCKLKQRGYDLNDKVSEKEKEYIQSLRGEGYTINEIMMKTGRGWQTVKNHIAGK
;
A
#
# COMPACT_ATOMS: atom_id res chain seq x y z
N MET A 1 -12.65 29.36 -32.96
CA MET A 1 -12.20 28.82 -31.66
C MET A 1 -13.32 28.03 -31.03
N ILE A 2 -13.18 26.71 -30.91
CA ILE A 2 -14.11 25.90 -30.11
C ILE A 2 -13.93 26.33 -28.65
N LYS A 3 -15.01 26.76 -27.99
CA LYS A 3 -14.96 27.25 -26.61
C LYS A 3 -14.61 26.08 -25.68
N ASP A 4 -13.79 26.31 -24.67
CA ASP A 4 -13.31 25.31 -23.68
C ASP A 4 -14.43 24.44 -23.07
N LYS A 5 -15.64 24.99 -22.97
CA LYS A 5 -16.84 24.30 -22.46
C LYS A 5 -17.37 23.20 -23.40
N ASP A 6 -17.21 23.36 -24.72
CA ASP A 6 -17.66 22.39 -25.75
C ASP A 6 -16.73 21.17 -25.81
N ILE A 7 -15.42 21.36 -25.62
CA ILE A 7 -14.44 20.26 -25.58
C ILE A 7 -14.73 19.34 -24.39
N GLY A 8 -15.02 19.91 -23.22
CA GLY A 8 -15.33 19.13 -22.02
C GLY A 8 -16.56 18.23 -22.19
N GLN A 9 -17.63 18.72 -22.84
CA GLN A 9 -18.83 17.91 -23.11
C GLN A 9 -18.54 16.76 -24.08
N LYS A 10 -17.79 17.02 -25.16
CA LYS A 10 -17.40 15.99 -26.13
C LYS A 10 -16.52 14.90 -25.50
N VAL A 11 -15.57 15.27 -24.64
CA VAL A 11 -14.75 14.30 -23.89
C VAL A 11 -15.63 13.37 -23.06
N LEU A 12 -16.62 13.90 -22.35
CA LEU A 12 -17.50 13.09 -21.50
C LEU A 12 -18.40 12.17 -22.32
N GLN A 13 -18.99 12.68 -23.41
CA GLN A 13 -19.84 11.89 -24.29
C GLN A 13 -19.07 10.71 -24.90
N MET A 14 -17.88 10.96 -25.44
CA MET A 14 -17.05 9.89 -26.02
C MET A 14 -16.60 8.89 -24.96
N TYR A 15 -16.26 9.35 -23.75
CA TYR A 15 -15.90 8.42 -22.68
C TYR A 15 -17.07 7.53 -22.25
N GLN A 16 -18.29 8.08 -22.18
CA GLN A 16 -19.51 7.32 -21.89
C GLN A 16 -19.89 6.34 -23.02
N GLN A 17 -19.50 6.64 -24.26
CA GLN A 17 -19.61 5.73 -25.40
C GLN A 17 -18.55 4.62 -25.41
N GLY A 18 -17.64 4.59 -24.42
CA GLY A 18 -16.64 3.54 -24.27
C GLY A 18 -15.31 3.81 -24.97
N TYR A 19 -15.10 5.01 -25.54
CA TYR A 19 -13.81 5.36 -26.14
C TYR A 19 -12.72 5.46 -25.07
N SER A 20 -11.54 4.91 -25.37
CA SER A 20 -10.37 5.04 -24.51
C SER A 20 -9.89 6.49 -24.47
N ARG A 21 -9.22 6.89 -23.38
CA ARG A 21 -8.67 8.25 -23.24
C ARG A 21 -7.73 8.62 -24.39
N ARG A 22 -6.94 7.66 -24.87
CA ARG A 22 -6.03 7.81 -26.01
C ARG A 22 -6.81 8.05 -27.31
N ALA A 23 -7.85 7.27 -27.57
CA ALA A 23 -8.72 7.49 -28.73
C ALA A 23 -9.37 8.88 -28.70
N ILE A 24 -9.81 9.35 -27.52
CA ILE A 24 -10.39 10.68 -27.34
C ILE A 24 -9.35 11.79 -27.64
N GLN A 25 -8.11 11.64 -27.17
CA GLN A 25 -7.02 12.58 -27.49
C GLN A 25 -6.78 12.67 -28.99
N ASP A 26 -6.66 11.52 -29.65
CA ASP A 26 -6.35 11.44 -31.08
C ASP A 26 -7.46 12.00 -31.96
N MET A 27 -8.73 11.81 -31.55
CA MET A 27 -9.91 12.30 -32.27
C MET A 27 -10.15 13.80 -32.04
N LEU A 28 -10.02 14.28 -30.81
CA LEU A 28 -10.27 15.69 -30.47
C LEU A 28 -9.02 16.58 -30.64
N LYS A 29 -7.84 16.00 -30.93
CA LYS A 29 -6.55 16.69 -31.05
C LYS A 29 -6.23 17.52 -29.80
N VAL A 30 -6.47 16.93 -28.63
CA VAL A 30 -6.22 17.56 -27.33
C VAL A 30 -5.19 16.79 -26.51
N SER A 31 -4.58 17.46 -25.55
CA SER A 31 -3.61 16.83 -24.65
C SER A 31 -4.27 15.83 -23.69
N GLU A 32 -3.49 14.83 -23.28
CA GLU A 32 -3.90 13.87 -22.25
C GLU A 32 -4.31 14.52 -20.94
N ALA A 33 -3.55 15.53 -20.52
CA ALA A 33 -3.82 16.27 -19.30
C ALA A 33 -5.21 16.92 -19.34
N LEU A 34 -5.64 17.45 -20.49
CA LEU A 34 -6.92 18.10 -20.65
C LEU A 34 -8.09 17.09 -20.62
N VAL A 35 -7.95 15.95 -21.30
CA VAL A 35 -8.92 14.83 -21.20
C VAL A 35 -9.03 14.37 -19.74
N SER A 36 -7.91 14.12 -19.08
CA SER A 36 -7.88 13.67 -17.68
C SER A 36 -8.50 14.69 -16.73
N ARG A 37 -8.29 15.99 -16.98
CA ARG A 37 -8.89 17.08 -16.19
C ARG A 37 -10.41 17.07 -16.27
N TYR A 38 -10.99 16.95 -17.47
CA TYR A 38 -12.46 16.91 -17.63
C TYR A 38 -13.08 15.65 -17.04
N LEU A 39 -12.46 14.49 -17.28
CA LEU A 39 -12.92 13.23 -16.69
C LEU A 39 -12.89 13.28 -15.16
N THR A 40 -11.79 13.78 -14.58
CA THR A 40 -11.65 13.93 -13.13
C THR A 40 -12.68 14.92 -12.56
N LYS A 41 -12.90 16.05 -13.23
CA LYS A 41 -13.91 17.05 -12.83
C LYS A 41 -15.34 16.48 -12.85
N ALA A 42 -15.60 15.53 -13.74
CA ALA A 42 -16.88 14.81 -13.82
C ALA A 42 -16.93 13.54 -12.94
N GLY A 43 -15.92 13.28 -12.12
CA GLY A 43 -15.88 12.14 -11.18
C GLY A 43 -15.27 10.85 -11.73
N TYR A 44 -14.87 10.80 -13.00
CA TYR A 44 -14.18 9.66 -13.60
C TYR A 44 -12.70 9.67 -13.23
N ARG A 45 -12.38 9.08 -12.07
CA ARG A 45 -10.99 8.88 -11.64
C ARG A 45 -10.35 7.73 -12.42
N ALA A 46 -9.06 7.87 -12.75
CA ALA A 46 -8.29 6.74 -13.24
C ALA A 46 -8.29 5.67 -12.14
N ARG A 47 -8.66 4.42 -12.48
CA ARG A 47 -8.38 3.30 -11.57
C ARG A 47 -6.89 3.03 -11.68
N SER A 48 -6.18 3.10 -10.56
CA SER A 48 -4.83 2.53 -10.48
C SER A 48 -4.92 1.03 -10.78
N ALA A 49 -3.88 0.48 -11.42
CA ALA A 49 -3.79 -0.95 -11.62
C ALA A 49 -3.93 -1.67 -10.26
N PRO A 50 -4.67 -2.79 -10.21
CA PRO A 50 -4.74 -3.58 -8.99
C PRO A 50 -3.33 -4.08 -8.62
N ILE A 51 -3.01 -4.07 -7.34
CA ILE A 51 -1.78 -4.69 -6.82
C ILE A 51 -1.91 -6.20 -7.02
N THR A 52 -0.91 -6.79 -7.69
CA THR A 52 -0.84 -8.23 -7.96
C THR A 52 -0.56 -9.04 -6.68
N VAL A 53 -0.79 -10.35 -6.72
CA VAL A 53 -0.54 -11.21 -5.55
C VAL A 53 0.95 -11.23 -5.21
N GLU A 54 1.80 -11.30 -6.23
CA GLU A 54 3.26 -11.30 -6.10
C GLU A 54 3.77 -10.02 -5.45
N GLN A 55 3.18 -8.87 -5.79
CA GLN A 55 3.50 -7.60 -5.14
C GLN A 55 3.06 -7.58 -3.67
N ILE A 56 1.94 -8.22 -3.33
CA ILE A 56 1.48 -8.32 -1.93
C ILE A 56 2.45 -9.17 -1.12
N ASP A 57 2.85 -10.34 -1.63
CA ASP A 57 3.78 -11.22 -0.94
C ASP A 57 5.14 -10.55 -0.70
N TYR A 58 5.61 -9.75 -1.66
CA TYR A 58 6.83 -8.97 -1.46
C TYR A 58 6.66 -7.86 -0.41
N ILE A 59 5.51 -7.17 -0.38
CA ILE A 59 5.21 -6.17 0.64
C ILE A 59 5.29 -6.81 2.04
N GLU A 60 4.77 -8.03 2.20
CA GLU A 60 4.84 -8.78 3.46
C GLU A 60 6.26 -9.15 3.86
N ASP A 61 7.06 -9.71 2.95
CA ASP A 61 8.43 -10.09 3.27
C ASP A 61 9.30 -8.86 3.59
N SER A 62 9.10 -7.76 2.85
CA SER A 62 9.74 -6.47 3.13
C SER A 62 9.38 -5.92 4.51
N TYR A 63 8.10 -5.98 4.87
CA TYR A 63 7.66 -5.51 6.19
C TYR A 63 8.18 -6.41 7.30
N SER A 64 8.11 -7.73 7.11
CA SER A 64 8.60 -8.73 8.05
C SER A 64 10.11 -8.64 8.28
N SER A 65 10.88 -8.30 7.24
CA SER A 65 12.32 -8.01 7.34
C SER A 65 12.67 -6.67 8.00
N GLY A 66 11.67 -5.85 8.36
CA GLY A 66 11.86 -4.63 9.14
C GLY A 66 11.89 -3.35 8.33
N LEU A 67 11.57 -3.38 7.02
CA LEU A 67 11.40 -2.14 6.26
C LEU A 67 10.16 -1.40 6.76
N SER A 68 10.28 -0.08 6.87
CA SER A 68 9.14 0.78 7.19
C SER A 68 8.16 0.84 6.03
N ILE A 69 6.88 1.07 6.35
CA ILE A 69 5.80 1.29 5.36
C ILE A 69 6.20 2.36 4.32
N ASN A 70 6.92 3.40 4.74
CA ASN A 70 7.40 4.45 3.85
C ASN A 70 8.43 3.92 2.85
N GLN A 71 9.44 3.19 3.32
CA GLN A 71 10.45 2.57 2.44
C GLN A 71 9.80 1.60 1.44
N ILE A 72 8.84 0.79 1.89
CA ILE A 72 8.10 -0.13 1.01
C ILE A 72 7.32 0.67 -0.04
N ALA A 73 6.59 1.71 0.35
CA ALA A 73 5.83 2.54 -0.57
C ALA A 73 6.70 3.17 -1.66
N VAL A 74 7.87 3.71 -1.28
CA VAL A 74 8.84 4.29 -2.21
C VAL A 74 9.40 3.23 -3.16
N ASN A 75 9.81 2.07 -2.63
CA ASN A 75 10.38 0.99 -3.44
C ASN A 75 9.39 0.44 -4.47
N PHE A 76 8.09 0.43 -4.13
CA PHE A 76 7.03 -0.13 -4.97
C PHE A 76 6.30 0.89 -5.84
N GLY A 77 6.57 2.19 -5.67
CA GLY A 77 5.84 3.24 -6.38
C GLY A 77 4.34 3.26 -6.05
N ILE A 78 3.97 2.82 -4.85
CA ILE A 78 2.58 2.81 -4.36
C ILE A 78 2.41 3.72 -3.15
N SER A 79 1.17 4.05 -2.81
CA SER A 79 0.93 4.88 -1.62
C SER A 79 1.18 4.11 -0.32
N GLN A 80 1.63 4.80 0.72
CA GLN A 80 1.75 4.23 2.07
C GLN A 80 0.43 3.62 2.54
N TYR A 81 -0.69 4.27 2.22
CA TYR A 81 -2.02 3.76 2.54
C TYR A 81 -2.29 2.40 1.87
N ALA A 82 -1.89 2.22 0.61
CA ALA A 82 -2.04 0.94 -0.08
C ALA A 82 -1.25 -0.17 0.62
N VAL A 83 0.00 0.11 1.01
CA VAL A 83 0.83 -0.81 1.82
C VAL A 83 0.13 -1.17 3.13
N GLN A 84 -0.35 -0.18 3.89
CA GLN A 84 -1.05 -0.40 5.16
C GLN A 84 -2.31 -1.26 4.99
N CYS A 85 -3.11 -0.99 3.95
CA CYS A 85 -4.31 -1.78 3.67
C CYS A 85 -3.95 -3.24 3.36
N LYS A 86 -2.88 -3.48 2.59
CA LYS A 86 -2.46 -4.86 2.24
C LYS A 86 -1.94 -5.62 3.44
N LEU A 87 -1.11 -4.99 4.28
CA LEU A 87 -0.64 -5.60 5.52
C LEU A 87 -1.80 -5.90 6.49
N LYS A 88 -2.74 -4.96 6.67
CA LYS A 88 -3.93 -5.21 7.51
C LYS A 88 -4.82 -6.34 6.98
N GLN A 89 -5.00 -6.44 5.66
CA GLN A 89 -5.75 -7.54 5.03
C GLN A 89 -5.13 -8.91 5.32
N ARG A 90 -3.82 -8.94 5.60
CA ARG A 90 -3.04 -10.14 5.90
C ARG A 90 -2.82 -10.35 7.41
N GLY A 91 -3.44 -9.53 8.26
CA GLY A 91 -3.48 -9.72 9.71
C GLY A 91 -2.39 -8.97 10.50
N TYR A 92 -1.57 -8.14 9.86
CA TYR A 92 -0.54 -7.37 10.57
C TYR A 92 -1.15 -6.24 11.41
N ASP A 93 -0.76 -6.15 12.68
CA ASP A 93 -1.06 -5.00 13.54
C ASP A 93 0.01 -3.91 13.37
N LEU A 94 -0.35 -2.86 12.63
CA LEU A 94 0.56 -1.74 12.31
C LEU A 94 0.80 -0.80 13.50
N ASN A 95 0.08 -0.97 14.62
CA ASN A 95 0.38 -0.25 15.85
C ASN A 95 1.44 -0.95 16.69
N ASP A 96 1.73 -2.22 16.36
CA ASP A 96 2.78 -2.97 17.01
C ASP A 96 4.16 -2.47 16.54
N LYS A 97 5.07 -2.29 17.50
CA LYS A 97 6.43 -1.82 17.26
C LYS A 97 7.42 -2.98 17.15
N VAL A 98 6.93 -4.21 17.33
CA VAL A 98 7.69 -5.46 17.20
C VAL A 98 7.29 -6.12 15.89
N SER A 99 8.27 -6.38 15.03
CA SER A 99 8.01 -7.07 13.76
C SER A 99 7.64 -8.53 14.00
N GLU A 100 6.96 -9.17 13.05
CA GLU A 100 6.62 -10.60 13.16
C GLU A 100 7.88 -11.48 13.31
N LYS A 101 8.95 -11.21 12.55
CA LYS A 101 10.23 -11.93 12.72
C LYS A 101 10.80 -11.77 14.12
N GLU A 102 10.66 -10.59 14.73
CA GLU A 102 11.12 -10.37 16.09
C GLU A 102 10.23 -11.08 17.13
N LYS A 103 8.92 -11.19 16.88
CA LYS A 103 8.00 -12.00 17.70
C LYS A 103 8.34 -13.48 17.61
N GLU A 104 8.56 -14.00 16.41
CA GLU A 104 9.01 -15.37 16.17
C GLU A 104 10.33 -15.65 16.90
N TYR A 105 11.28 -14.72 16.85
CA TYR A 105 12.53 -14.82 17.58
C TYR A 105 12.35 -14.80 19.10
N ILE A 106 11.47 -13.93 19.64
CA ILE A 106 11.12 -13.92 21.07
C ILE A 106 10.52 -15.27 21.49
N GLN A 107 9.64 -15.83 20.66
CA GLN A 107 9.00 -17.13 20.92
C GLN A 107 9.98 -18.30 20.83
N SER A 108 10.90 -18.28 19.86
CA SER A 108 11.92 -19.33 19.71
C SER A 108 12.85 -19.36 20.92
N LEU A 109 13.33 -18.20 21.38
CA LEU A 109 14.14 -18.11 22.60
C LEU A 109 13.40 -18.63 23.82
N ARG A 110 12.08 -18.40 23.90
CA ARG A 110 11.27 -18.97 24.98
C ARG A 110 11.20 -20.49 24.89
N GLY A 111 11.00 -21.04 23.68
CA GLY A 111 11.02 -22.48 23.42
C GLY A 111 12.35 -23.15 23.76
N GLU A 112 13.45 -22.43 23.61
CA GLU A 112 14.81 -22.86 24.00
C GLU A 112 15.06 -22.81 25.52
N GLY A 113 14.09 -22.31 26.31
CA GLY A 113 14.17 -22.27 27.76
C GLY A 113 14.72 -20.98 28.37
N TYR A 114 15.00 -19.95 27.55
CA TYR A 114 15.46 -18.67 28.07
C TYR A 114 14.42 -18.00 28.99
N THR A 115 14.90 -17.37 30.05
CA THR A 115 14.12 -16.53 30.95
C THR A 115 13.78 -15.20 30.29
N ILE A 116 12.74 -14.52 30.79
CA ILE A 116 12.31 -13.22 30.26
C ILE A 116 13.48 -12.21 30.29
N ASN A 117 14.27 -12.20 31.35
CA ASN A 117 15.41 -11.29 31.48
C ASN A 117 16.49 -11.56 30.40
N GLU A 118 16.79 -12.82 30.10
CA GLU A 118 17.75 -13.16 29.05
C GLU A 118 17.22 -12.77 27.66
N ILE A 119 15.92 -12.95 27.41
CA ILE A 119 15.28 -12.54 26.17
C ILE A 119 15.31 -11.01 26.02
N MET A 120 15.05 -10.26 27.09
CA MET A 120 15.20 -8.80 27.09
C MET A 120 16.62 -8.37 26.70
N MET A 121 17.64 -9.03 27.26
CA MET A 121 19.04 -8.74 26.95
C MET A 121 19.39 -9.07 25.50
N LYS A 122 18.86 -10.17 24.94
CA LYS A 122 19.10 -10.58 23.54
C LYS A 122 18.37 -9.72 22.51
N THR A 123 17.17 -9.26 22.84
CA THR A 123 16.30 -8.51 21.92
C THR A 123 16.41 -6.99 22.09
N GLY A 124 16.94 -6.53 23.23
CA GLY A 124 16.94 -5.11 23.58
C GLY A 124 15.55 -4.54 23.89
N ARG A 125 14.53 -5.40 24.03
CA ARG A 125 13.14 -4.99 24.28
C ARG A 125 12.82 -4.96 25.77
N GLY A 126 11.91 -4.05 26.13
CA GLY A 126 11.43 -3.91 27.49
C GLY A 126 10.65 -5.14 27.96
N TRP A 127 10.67 -5.38 29.28
CA TRP A 127 10.05 -6.55 29.91
C TRP A 127 8.59 -6.76 29.49
N GLN A 128 7.78 -5.69 29.47
CA GLN A 128 6.37 -5.77 29.11
C GLN A 128 6.15 -6.23 27.66
N THR A 129 6.99 -5.77 26.75
CA THR A 129 6.96 -6.17 25.34
C THR A 129 7.26 -7.66 25.21
N VAL A 130 8.37 -8.11 25.80
CA VAL A 130 8.76 -9.53 25.80
C VAL A 130 7.66 -10.40 26.41
N LYS A 131 7.12 -10.01 27.57
CA LYS A 131 6.03 -10.73 28.25
C LYS A 131 4.78 -10.85 27.37
N ASN A 132 4.37 -9.78 26.69
CA ASN A 132 3.18 -9.78 25.85
C ASN A 132 3.31 -10.74 24.66
N HIS A 133 4.50 -10.88 24.07
CA HIS A 133 4.72 -11.77 22.91
C HIS A 133 5.00 -13.22 23.28
N ILE A 134 5.37 -13.49 24.55
CA ILE A 134 5.48 -14.85 25.09
C ILE A 134 4.12 -15.41 25.50
N ALA A 135 3.26 -14.60 26.13
CA ALA A 135 2.05 -15.09 26.76
C ALA A 135 0.94 -15.48 25.76
N GLY A 136 1.03 -15.05 24.50
CA GLY A 136 -0.08 -15.12 23.55
C GLY A 136 -1.24 -14.22 23.99
N LYS A 137 -1.78 -13.43 23.08
CA LYS A 137 -3.10 -12.81 23.28
C LYS A 137 -4.13 -13.61 22.52
#